data_AF-A0AB37KGJ5-F1
#
_entry.id   AF-A0AB37KGJ5-F1
#
_cell.length_a   1.000
_cell.length_b   1.000
_cell.length_c   1.000
_cell.angle_alpha   90.00
_cell.angle_beta   90.00
_cell.angle_gamma   90.00
#
_symmetry.space_group_name_H-M   'P 1'
#
loop_
_entity.id
_entity.type
_entity.pdbx_description
1 polymer ?
#
loop_
_entity_poly.entity_id
_entity_poly.type
_entity_poly.pdbx_seq_one_letter_code
_entity_poly.pdbx_strand_id
1 'polypeptide(L)'
;MNERFLVLKAKNGNQEALEELIKLNYQSIYKYFVRTCGNSATALDLTQDTFIKLVQALPNYQPYKDFCAYLYTIAYHVGIDYLKKKKEILLENEYPFEMQAAPTHEKDENYYRMRKVLYKIPEKQRECLILYYYQGLNYRQISTILSIPISTAKTRVRTGLQRCRDLWEETK
;
A
#
# COMPACT_ATOMS: atom_id res chain seq x y z
N MET A 1 3.66 -22.37 -8.97
CA MET A 1 2.76 -23.01 -8.00
C MET A 1 1.51 -22.13 -7.84
N ASN A 2 0.33 -22.67 -7.54
CA ASN A 2 -0.90 -21.87 -7.39
C ASN A 2 -0.91 -21.16 -6.03
N GLU A 3 -1.03 -19.83 -5.98
CA GLU A 3 -1.03 -19.04 -4.74
C GLU A 3 -2.04 -19.57 -3.71
N ARG A 4 -3.23 -19.95 -4.16
CA ARG A 4 -4.27 -20.50 -3.28
C ARG A 4 -3.79 -21.76 -2.54
N PHE A 5 -2.98 -22.59 -3.20
CA PHE A 5 -2.43 -23.80 -2.59
C PHE A 5 -1.36 -23.48 -1.54
N LEU A 6 -0.49 -22.50 -1.82
CA LEU A 6 0.49 -22.00 -0.87
C LEU A 6 -0.18 -21.44 0.38
N VAL A 7 -1.23 -20.63 0.22
CA VAL A 7 -2.01 -20.07 1.34
C VAL A 7 -2.58 -21.17 2.24
N LEU A 8 -3.16 -22.22 1.65
CA LEU A 8 -3.76 -23.32 2.41
C LEU A 8 -2.70 -24.13 3.18
N LYS A 9 -1.56 -24.43 2.56
CA LYS A 9 -0.45 -25.12 3.21
C LYS A 9 0.16 -24.28 4.33
N ALA A 10 0.43 -23.01 4.06
CA ALA A 10 1.00 -22.06 5.01
C ALA A 10 0.08 -21.87 6.23
N LYS A 11 -1.23 -21.73 6.01
CA LYS A 11 -2.24 -21.70 7.09
C LYS A 11 -2.19 -22.94 7.99
N ASN A 12 -1.90 -24.11 7.43
CA ASN A 12 -1.77 -25.37 8.17
C ASN A 12 -0.37 -25.61 8.76
N GLY A 13 0.48 -24.58 8.82
CA GLY A 13 1.79 -24.64 9.46
C GLY A 13 2.94 -25.14 8.58
N ASN A 14 2.74 -25.30 7.27
CA ASN A 14 3.84 -25.64 6.37
C ASN A 14 4.75 -24.42 6.14
N GLN A 15 5.96 -24.48 6.68
CA GLN A 15 6.92 -23.38 6.66
C GLN A 15 7.43 -23.06 5.24
N GLU A 16 7.72 -24.07 4.42
CA GLU A 16 8.19 -23.85 3.05
C GLU A 16 7.15 -23.10 2.20
N ALA A 17 5.87 -23.49 2.33
CA ALA A 17 4.77 -22.82 1.65
C ALA A 17 4.57 -21.38 2.15
N LEU A 18 4.81 -21.13 3.43
CA LEU A 18 4.77 -19.78 3.99
C LEU A 18 5.90 -18.92 3.41
N GLU A 19 7.12 -19.44 3.36
CA GLU A 19 8.27 -18.73 2.78
C GLU A 19 8.06 -18.41 1.30
N GLU A 20 7.54 -19.36 0.51
CA GLU A 20 7.23 -19.13 -0.90
C GLU A 20 6.10 -18.10 -1.07
N LEU A 21 5.07 -18.16 -0.22
CA LEU A 21 3.97 -17.19 -0.22
C LEU A 21 4.44 -15.77 0.10
N ILE A 22 5.36 -15.62 1.06
CA ILE A 22 5.99 -14.35 1.40
C ILE A 22 6.82 -13.86 0.22
N LYS A 23 7.73 -14.69 -0.32
CA LYS A 23 8.58 -14.34 -1.47
C LYS A 23 7.77 -13.86 -2.67
N LEU A 24 6.65 -14.54 -2.97
CA LEU A 24 5.73 -14.20 -4.05
C LEU A 24 5.15 -12.79 -3.90
N ASN A 25 4.81 -12.40 -2.67
CA ASN A 25 4.07 -11.17 -2.37
C ASN A 25 4.96 -10.02 -1.86
N TYR A 26 6.22 -10.30 -1.50
CA TYR A 26 7.08 -9.32 -0.82
C TYR A 26 7.25 -8.04 -1.65
N GLN A 27 7.55 -8.20 -2.94
CA GLN A 27 7.86 -7.07 -3.80
C GLN A 27 6.63 -6.19 -4.09
N SER A 28 5.41 -6.75 -4.10
CA SER A 28 4.20 -5.96 -4.33
C SER A 28 3.88 -5.08 -3.12
N ILE A 29 3.99 -5.65 -1.91
CA ILE A 29 3.81 -4.90 -0.65
C ILE A 29 4.91 -3.85 -0.45
N TYR A 30 6.16 -4.19 -0.75
CA TYR A 30 7.24 -3.20 -0.72
C TYR A 30 6.99 -2.03 -1.68
N LYS A 31 6.64 -2.32 -2.95
CA LYS A 31 6.30 -1.28 -3.92
C LYS A 31 5.10 -0.43 -3.48
N TYR A 32 4.12 -1.04 -2.81
CA TYR A 32 3.00 -0.32 -2.23
C TYR A 32 3.47 0.71 -1.19
N PHE A 33 4.30 0.30 -0.22
CA PHE A 33 4.81 1.23 0.79
C PHE A 33 5.79 2.27 0.26
N VAL A 34 6.60 1.94 -0.75
CA VAL A 34 7.45 2.93 -1.43
C VAL A 34 6.61 4.08 -1.99
N ARG A 35 5.40 3.78 -2.49
CA ARG A 35 4.48 4.79 -3.05
C ARG A 35 3.69 5.56 -1.97
N THR A 36 3.34 4.93 -0.86
CA THR A 36 2.56 5.58 0.20
C THR A 36 3.43 6.38 1.17
N CYS A 37 4.61 5.87 1.54
CA CYS A 37 5.50 6.50 2.53
C CYS A 37 6.66 7.30 1.91
N GLY A 38 7.07 6.97 0.68
CA GLY A 38 8.06 7.75 -0.06
C GLY A 38 9.51 7.65 0.45
N ASN A 39 9.79 6.81 1.45
CA ASN A 39 11.13 6.45 1.91
C ASN A 39 11.30 4.93 1.83
N SER A 40 12.38 4.47 1.20
CA SER A 40 12.70 3.05 1.04
C SER A 40 12.95 2.33 2.38
N ALA A 41 13.62 2.97 3.34
CA ALA A 41 13.88 2.39 4.65
C ALA A 41 12.56 2.14 5.39
N THR A 42 11.70 3.17 5.49
CA THR A 42 10.36 3.03 6.05
C THR A 42 9.52 2.00 5.31
N ALA A 43 9.60 1.96 3.97
CA ALA A 43 8.84 0.99 3.20
C ALA A 43 9.27 -0.46 3.49
N LEU A 44 10.57 -0.68 3.70
CA LEU A 44 11.11 -1.98 4.09
C LEU A 44 10.59 -2.42 5.46
N ASP A 45 10.64 -1.52 6.45
CA ASP A 45 10.14 -1.80 7.80
C ASP A 45 8.64 -2.15 7.80
N LEU A 46 7.81 -1.33 7.13
CA LEU A 46 6.37 -1.58 7.05
C LEU A 46 6.04 -2.86 6.27
N THR A 47 6.86 -3.23 5.29
CA THR A 47 6.72 -4.50 4.58
C THR A 47 6.96 -5.67 5.52
N GLN A 48 8.03 -5.62 6.32
CA GLN A 48 8.32 -6.66 7.32
C GLN A 48 7.19 -6.77 8.35
N ASP A 49 6.76 -5.65 8.93
CA ASP A 49 5.63 -5.60 9.87
C ASP A 49 4.36 -6.20 9.28
N THR A 50 4.10 -5.94 7.99
CA THR A 50 2.95 -6.53 7.27
C THR A 50 3.03 -8.04 7.23
N PHE A 51 4.20 -8.62 6.91
CA PHE A 51 4.35 -10.07 6.85
C PHE A 51 4.37 -10.72 8.24
N ILE A 52 4.91 -10.05 9.27
CA ILE A 52 4.79 -10.52 10.66
C ILE A 52 3.32 -10.60 11.06
N LYS A 53 2.55 -9.53 10.83
CA LYS A 53 1.10 -9.52 11.10
C LYS A 53 0.34 -10.53 10.23
N LEU A 54 0.77 -10.75 8.97
CA LEU A 54 0.20 -11.79 8.12
C LEU A 54 0.39 -13.16 8.76
N VAL A 55 1.61 -13.53 9.17
CA VAL A 55 1.91 -14.83 9.79
C VAL A 55 1.02 -15.06 11.02
N GLN A 56 0.88 -14.04 11.87
CA GLN A 56 0.02 -14.10 13.06
C GLN A 56 -1.47 -14.26 12.72
N ALA A 57 -1.93 -13.63 11.63
CA ALA A 57 -3.33 -13.64 11.24
C ALA A 57 -3.71 -14.79 10.29
N LEU A 58 -2.73 -15.44 9.65
CA LEU A 58 -2.93 -16.47 8.64
C LEU A 58 -3.69 -17.70 9.16
N PRO A 59 -3.50 -18.19 10.40
CA PRO A 59 -4.30 -19.28 10.95
C PRO A 59 -5.81 -19.00 10.93
N ASN A 60 -6.21 -17.73 11.06
CA ASN A 60 -7.61 -17.30 11.05
C ASN A 60 -8.15 -16.94 9.65
N TYR A 61 -7.28 -16.97 8.63
CA TYR A 61 -7.66 -16.65 7.26
C TYR A 61 -8.74 -17.61 6.74
N GLN A 62 -9.74 -17.06 6.06
CA GLN A 62 -10.85 -17.83 5.51
C GLN A 62 -10.64 -18.07 4.01
N PRO A 63 -10.52 -19.33 3.54
CA PRO A 63 -10.14 -19.63 2.15
C PRO A 63 -11.09 -19.12 1.06
N TYR A 64 -12.33 -18.75 1.41
CA TYR A 64 -13.29 -18.16 0.47
C TYR A 64 -13.09 -16.65 0.27
N LYS A 65 -12.27 -16.00 1.10
CA LYS A 65 -11.90 -14.60 0.92
C LYS A 65 -10.82 -14.49 -0.16
N ASP A 66 -10.68 -13.28 -0.71
CA ASP A 66 -9.61 -12.95 -1.64
C ASP A 66 -8.32 -12.69 -0.84
N PHE A 67 -7.29 -13.53 -1.06
CA PHE A 67 -6.04 -13.46 -0.29
C PHE A 67 -5.29 -12.15 -0.54
N CYS A 68 -5.29 -11.67 -1.79
CA CYS A 68 -4.67 -10.40 -2.14
C CYS A 68 -5.33 -9.25 -1.37
N ALA A 69 -6.67 -9.16 -1.38
CA ALA A 69 -7.38 -8.17 -0.59
C ALA A 69 -7.09 -8.31 0.91
N TYR A 70 -6.99 -9.53 1.43
CA TYR A 70 -6.65 -9.78 2.82
C TYR A 70 -5.25 -9.25 3.19
N LEU A 71 -4.25 -9.58 2.39
CA LEU A 71 -2.87 -9.12 2.59
C LEU A 71 -2.78 -7.58 2.53
N TYR A 72 -3.39 -6.95 1.53
CA TYR A 72 -3.41 -5.50 1.41
C TYR A 72 -4.23 -4.81 2.52
N THR A 73 -5.22 -5.48 3.11
CA THR A 73 -5.93 -4.96 4.29
C THR A 73 -4.97 -4.87 5.48
N ILE A 74 -4.13 -5.87 5.69
CA ILE A 74 -3.09 -5.85 6.72
C ILE A 74 -2.08 -4.73 6.43
N ALA A 75 -1.58 -4.65 5.20
CA ALA A 75 -0.63 -3.61 4.79
C ALA A 75 -1.20 -2.20 4.98
N TYR A 76 -2.46 -1.98 4.59
CA TYR A 76 -3.14 -0.71 4.78
C TYR A 76 -3.20 -0.30 6.26
N HIS A 77 -3.60 -1.21 7.14
CA HIS A 77 -3.66 -0.92 8.58
C HIS A 77 -2.27 -0.65 9.17
N VAL A 78 -1.25 -1.41 8.78
CA VAL A 78 0.16 -1.14 9.17
C VAL A 78 0.58 0.28 8.77
N GLY A 79 0.27 0.69 7.53
CA GLY A 79 0.57 2.04 7.05
C GLY A 79 -0.18 3.13 7.83
N ILE A 80 -1.46 2.94 8.10
CA ILE A 80 -2.27 3.89 8.89
C ILE A 80 -1.74 4.01 10.32
N ASP A 81 -1.40 2.90 10.97
CA ASP A 81 -0.84 2.91 12.33
C ASP A 81 0.49 3.69 12.38
N TYR A 82 1.35 3.48 11.38
CA TYR A 82 2.60 4.23 11.25
C TYR A 82 2.37 5.74 11.06
N LEU A 83 1.45 6.14 10.17
CA LEU A 83 1.16 7.54 9.90
C LEU A 83 0.56 8.26 11.12
N LYS A 84 -0.29 7.57 11.91
CA LYS A 84 -0.83 8.11 13.16
C LYS A 84 0.27 8.38 14.18
N LYS A 85 1.13 7.39 14.46
CA LYS A 85 2.26 7.55 15.38
C LYS A 85 3.21 8.65 14.93
N LYS A 86 3.52 8.73 13.64
CA LYS A 86 4.37 9.77 13.09
C LYS A 86 3.77 11.16 13.30
N LYS A 87 2.46 11.32 13.11
CA LYS A 87 1.78 12.60 13.34
C LYS A 87 1.83 13.03 14.81
N GLU A 88 1.64 12.10 15.74
CA GLU A 88 1.74 12.35 17.19
C GLU A 88 3.13 12.88 17.55
N ILE A 89 4.19 12.20 17.10
CA ILE A 89 5.58 12.60 17.33
C ILE A 89 5.88 14.01 16.76
N LEU A 90 5.31 14.35 15.60
CA LEU A 90 5.52 15.67 14.98
C LEU A 90 4.82 16.80 15.74
N LEU A 91 3.62 16.54 16.28
CA LEU A 91 2.88 17.51 17.08
C LEU A 91 3.57 17.79 18.42
N GLU A 92 4.29 16.81 18.95
CA GLU A 92 4.98 16.90 20.25
C GLU A 92 6.34 17.61 20.16
N ASN A 93 6.98 17.65 18.98
CA ASN A 93 8.38 18.09 18.85
C ASN A 93 8.60 19.50 18.24
N GLU A 94 7.57 20.29 17.91
CA GLU A 94 7.69 21.67 17.34
C GLU A 94 8.65 21.87 16.14
N TYR A 95 9.20 20.81 15.54
CA TYR A 95 10.10 20.91 14.40
C TYR A 95 9.34 20.75 13.06
N PRO A 96 9.46 21.72 12.13
CA PRO A 96 8.93 21.57 10.78
C PRO A 96 9.61 20.38 10.09
N PHE A 97 8.80 19.44 9.61
CA PHE A 97 9.29 18.25 8.92
C PHE A 97 9.89 18.62 7.56
N GLU A 98 11.23 18.59 7.45
CA GLU A 98 11.89 18.46 6.15
C GLU A 98 11.81 17.00 5.71
N MET A 99 10.98 16.76 4.70
CA MET A 99 10.81 15.44 4.12
C MET A 99 12.04 15.10 3.29
N GLN A 100 13.04 14.46 3.90
CA GLN A 100 14.13 13.84 3.17
C GLN A 100 13.54 12.76 2.24
N ALA A 101 13.52 13.06 0.95
CA ALA A 101 13.21 12.07 -0.06
C ALA A 101 14.31 11.00 0.01
N ALA A 102 13.95 9.75 0.29
CA ALA A 102 14.91 8.68 0.16
C ALA A 102 15.39 8.59 -1.31
N PRO A 103 16.68 8.37 -1.55
CA PRO A 103 17.25 8.28 -2.87
C PRO A 103 16.84 6.94 -3.48
N THR A 104 15.68 6.90 -4.14
CA THR A 104 15.28 5.73 -4.94
C THR A 104 14.63 6.22 -6.23
N HIS A 105 15.36 5.95 -7.33
CA HIS A 105 15.13 6.42 -8.70
C HIS A 105 15.46 7.91 -8.97
N GLU A 106 16.67 8.34 -8.61
CA GLU A 106 17.17 9.73 -8.79
C GLU A 106 17.35 10.22 -10.24
N LYS A 107 16.86 9.52 -11.27
CA LYS A 107 17.06 9.95 -12.68
C LYS A 107 15.81 10.02 -13.55
N ASP A 108 14.65 9.65 -13.03
CA ASP A 108 13.40 9.77 -13.78
C ASP A 108 12.63 11.02 -13.30
N GLU A 109 12.79 12.11 -14.07
CA GLU A 109 12.12 13.38 -13.82
C GLU A 109 10.60 13.22 -13.80
N ASN A 110 10.05 12.34 -14.65
CA ASN A 110 8.61 12.07 -14.68
C ASN A 110 8.15 11.36 -13.41
N TYR A 111 8.95 10.43 -12.88
CA TYR A 111 8.66 9.79 -11.60
C TYR A 111 8.57 10.80 -10.46
N TYR A 112 9.52 11.73 -10.38
CA TYR A 112 9.54 12.75 -9.33
C TYR A 112 8.38 13.74 -9.47
N ARG A 113 8.08 14.19 -10.69
CA ARG A 113 6.91 15.05 -10.98
C ARG A 113 5.60 14.35 -10.62
N MET A 114 5.44 13.08 -11.01
CA MET A 114 4.24 12.31 -10.71
C MET A 114 4.06 12.13 -9.21
N ARG A 115 5.15 11.86 -8.49
CA ARG A 115 5.15 11.78 -7.03
C ARG A 115 4.64 13.09 -6.41
N LYS A 116 5.15 14.25 -6.84
CA LYS A 116 4.66 15.57 -6.38
C LYS A 116 3.17 15.77 -6.64
N VAL A 117 2.69 15.40 -7.83
CA VAL A 117 1.26 15.48 -8.18
C VAL A 117 0.42 14.61 -7.24
N LEU A 118 0.82 13.36 -7.03
CA LEU A 118 0.10 12.45 -6.12
C LEU A 118 0.01 13.02 -4.70
N TYR A 119 1.07 13.66 -4.19
CA TYR A 119 1.03 14.25 -2.83
C TYR A 119 0.03 15.40 -2.68
N LYS A 120 -0.28 16.14 -3.75
CA LYS A 120 -1.30 17.20 -3.74
C LYS A 120 -2.74 16.65 -3.75
N ILE A 121 -2.92 15.38 -4.11
CA ILE A 121 -4.24 14.74 -4.13
C ILE A 121 -4.64 14.34 -2.71
N PRO A 122 -5.92 14.53 -2.32
CA PRO A 122 -6.39 14.08 -1.01
C PRO A 122 -6.11 12.60 -0.77
N GLU A 123 -5.65 12.30 0.44
CA GLU A 123 -5.15 10.98 0.84
C GLU A 123 -6.08 9.83 0.44
N LYS A 124 -7.38 9.96 0.71
CA LYS A 124 -8.39 8.94 0.38
C LYS A 124 -8.48 8.63 -1.13
N GLN A 125 -8.21 9.60 -1.99
CA GLN A 125 -8.21 9.42 -3.44
C GLN A 125 -6.86 8.89 -3.92
N ARG A 126 -5.76 9.45 -3.40
CA ARG A 126 -4.40 8.96 -3.66
C ARG A 126 -4.28 7.48 -3.35
N GLU A 127 -4.81 7.03 -2.21
CA GLU A 127 -4.80 5.63 -1.80
C GLU A 127 -5.50 4.72 -2.83
N CYS A 128 -6.69 5.10 -3.27
CA CYS A 128 -7.41 4.36 -4.31
C CYS A 128 -6.64 4.32 -5.64
N LEU A 129 -5.93 5.41 -6.01
CA LEU A 129 -5.10 5.43 -7.21
C LEU A 129 -3.89 4.50 -7.10
N ILE A 130 -3.22 4.48 -5.94
CA ILE A 130 -2.09 3.58 -5.70
C ILE A 130 -2.53 2.12 -5.82
N LEU A 131 -3.60 1.74 -5.13
CA LEU A 131 -4.12 0.37 -5.17
C LEU A 131 -4.59 -0.03 -6.58
N TYR A 132 -5.26 0.88 -7.31
CA TYR A 132 -5.79 0.55 -8.64
C TYR A 132 -4.70 0.53 -9.72
N TYR A 133 -3.97 1.64 -9.91
CA TYR A 133 -3.05 1.81 -11.03
C TYR A 133 -1.67 1.20 -10.80
N TYR A 134 -1.15 1.25 -9.56
CA TYR A 134 0.18 0.74 -9.28
C TYR A 134 0.17 -0.71 -8.81
N GLN A 135 -0.85 -1.13 -8.06
CA GLN A 135 -0.96 -2.50 -7.57
C GLN A 135 -1.89 -3.38 -8.42
N GLY A 136 -2.58 -2.80 -9.42
CA GLY A 136 -3.44 -3.55 -10.33
C GLY A 136 -4.69 -4.14 -9.68
N LEU A 137 -5.11 -3.63 -8.51
CA LEU A 137 -6.24 -4.18 -7.77
C LEU A 137 -7.56 -3.71 -8.36
N ASN A 138 -8.55 -4.59 -8.36
CA ASN A 138 -9.89 -4.26 -8.83
C ASN A 138 -10.71 -3.52 -7.74
N TYR A 139 -11.82 -2.89 -8.15
CA TYR A 139 -12.65 -2.11 -7.22
C TYR A 139 -13.24 -2.92 -6.06
N ARG A 140 -13.47 -4.24 -6.25
CA ARG A 140 -13.96 -5.12 -5.18
C ARG A 140 -12.87 -5.35 -4.13
N GLN A 141 -11.63 -5.59 -4.56
CA GLN A 141 -10.49 -5.71 -3.65
C GLN A 141 -10.26 -4.40 -2.89
N ILE A 142 -10.26 -3.25 -3.58
CA ILE A 142 -10.09 -1.93 -2.97
C ILE A 142 -11.21 -1.64 -1.95
N SER A 143 -12.45 -2.00 -2.29
CA SER A 143 -13.61 -1.87 -1.39
C SER A 143 -13.41 -2.66 -0.10
N THR A 144 -12.91 -3.90 -0.18
CA THR A 144 -12.57 -4.72 0.98
C THR A 144 -11.43 -4.10 1.79
N ILE A 145 -10.33 -3.73 1.14
CA ILE A 145 -9.12 -3.19 1.79
C ILE A 145 -9.43 -1.93 2.58
N LEU A 146 -10.15 -0.99 1.96
CA LEU A 146 -10.44 0.32 2.55
C LEU A 146 -11.74 0.35 3.35
N SER A 147 -12.47 -0.77 3.43
CA SER A 147 -13.79 -0.87 4.06
C SER A 147 -14.76 0.23 3.59
N ILE A 148 -14.88 0.41 2.27
CA ILE A 148 -15.77 1.38 1.63
C ILE A 148 -16.67 0.71 0.58
N PRO A 149 -17.83 1.30 0.22
CA PRO A 149 -18.61 0.80 -0.90
C PRO A 149 -17.83 0.76 -2.22
N ILE A 150 -18.09 -0.24 -3.06
CA ILE A 150 -17.48 -0.37 -4.40
C ILE A 150 -17.73 0.90 -5.25
N SER A 151 -18.92 1.50 -5.14
CA SER A 151 -19.27 2.76 -5.80
C SER A 151 -18.39 3.92 -5.35
N THR A 152 -18.06 3.98 -4.05
CA THR A 152 -17.14 4.97 -3.48
C THR A 152 -15.71 4.74 -3.97
N ALA A 153 -15.24 3.48 -4.02
CA ALA A 153 -13.93 3.16 -4.58
C ALA A 153 -13.81 3.62 -6.05
N LYS A 154 -14.79 3.28 -6.89
CA LYS A 154 -14.86 3.71 -8.30
C LYS A 154 -14.85 5.23 -8.43
N THR A 155 -15.65 5.92 -7.61
CA THR A 155 -15.73 7.38 -7.62
C THR A 155 -14.39 8.01 -7.23
N ARG A 156 -13.74 7.51 -6.17
CA ARG A 156 -12.44 8.03 -5.71
C ARG A 156 -11.33 7.83 -6.73
N VAL A 157 -11.28 6.67 -7.40
CA VAL A 157 -10.34 6.44 -8.51
C VAL A 157 -10.61 7.43 -9.64
N ARG A 158 -11.86 7.60 -10.07
CA ARG A 158 -12.23 8.53 -11.15
C ARG A 158 -11.86 9.99 -10.81
N THR A 159 -12.30 10.48 -9.65
CA THR A 159 -12.05 11.87 -9.25
C THR A 159 -10.58 12.12 -8.93
N GLY A 160 -9.89 11.14 -8.37
CA GLY A 160 -8.45 11.21 -8.13
C GLY A 160 -7.67 11.31 -9.44
N LEU A 161 -8.03 10.49 -10.44
CA LEU A 161 -7.40 10.52 -11.75
C LEU A 161 -7.64 11.84 -12.47
N GLN A 162 -8.85 12.40 -12.37
CA GLN A 162 -9.11 13.74 -12.92
C GLN A 162 -8.16 14.77 -12.32
N ARG A 163 -8.06 14.81 -10.99
CA ARG A 163 -7.13 15.70 -10.29
C ARG A 163 -5.67 15.45 -10.66
N CYS A 164 -5.26 14.18 -10.85
CA CYS A 164 -3.92 13.88 -11.36
C CYS A 164 -3.67 14.58 -12.71
N ARG A 165 -4.64 14.52 -13.64
CA ARG A 165 -4.50 15.14 -14.96
C ARG A 165 -4.42 16.66 -14.85
N ASP A 166 -5.33 17.27 -14.12
CA ASP A 166 -5.39 18.73 -13.94
C ASP A 166 -4.05 19.25 -13.37
N LEU A 167 -3.56 18.63 -12.29
CA LEU A 167 -2.28 18.99 -11.65
C LEU A 167 -1.05 18.68 -12.51
N TRP A 168 -1.13 17.67 -13.39
CA TRP A 168 -0.04 17.33 -14.31
C TRP A 168 0.07 18.34 -15.46
N GLU A 169 -1.05 18.86 -15.94
CA GLU A 169 -1.10 19.92 -16.94
C GLU A 169 -0.58 21.25 -16.39
N GLU A 170 -0.90 21.60 -15.14
CA GLU A 170 -0.36 22.78 -14.45
C GLU A 170 1.15 22.72 -14.17
N THR A 171 1.75 21.52 -14.18
CA THR A 171 3.19 21.36 -13.97
C THR A 171 3.99 21.36 -15.27
N LYS A 172 3.36 21.40 -16.45
CA LYS A 172 4.03 21.60 -17.75
C LYS A 172 4.49 23.04 -17.93
#